data_AF-A0A067D516-F1
#
_entry.id   AF-A0A067D516-F1
#
_cell.length_a   1.000
_cell.length_b   1.000
_cell.length_c   1.000
_cell.angle_alpha   90.00
_cell.angle_beta   90.00
_cell.angle_gamma   90.00
#
_symmetry.space_group_name_H-M   'P 1'
#
loop_
_entity.id
_entity.type
_entity.pdbx_description
1 polymer ?
#
loop_
_entity_poly.entity_id
_entity_poly.type
_entity_poly.pdbx_seq_one_letter_code
_entity_poly.pdbx_strand_id
1 'polypeptide(L)'
;LLPIKLQDPNPKEIRAEVLICGGAKPEAGMLAGKGEFMNALQDCGRIEITNKSATWQREMMPSPRVMGEMLLLPTGDVLIINGAKKGTAGWNFATDPNTTPVLYEPNDPINERFSELTPTSKPRMCHSTSVVLPDGKILVAGSNPHSRYNLTSGSKYPTELRIEKFYPPYFDESFASYRPSIVSKFKGKMVKYGQNFVIQFKLDELEVSLNDLKVTMYAPPFTTHGVSMGQRLLVLATKELIDVGSGIFQVSVTAPPTAKIAPPSFYLLFVVYRQVPSPGTWVQIG
;
A
#
# COMPACT_ATOMS: atom_id res chain seq x y z
N LEU A 1 -2.43 -4.99 -7.93
CA LEU A 1 -2.85 -6.24 -7.27
C LEU A 1 -3.25 -5.89 -5.85
N LEU A 2 -4.37 -6.40 -5.36
CA LEU A 2 -4.67 -6.43 -3.93
C LEU A 2 -3.80 -7.51 -3.24
N PRO A 3 -3.74 -7.55 -1.89
CA PRO A 3 -2.92 -8.54 -1.18
C PRO A 3 -3.24 -9.97 -1.60
N ILE A 4 -2.21 -10.75 -1.89
CA ILE A 4 -2.35 -12.17 -2.23
C ILE A 4 -2.39 -12.95 -0.93
N LYS A 5 -3.54 -13.58 -0.64
CA LYS A 5 -3.74 -14.37 0.57
C LYS A 5 -3.28 -15.80 0.35
N LEU A 6 -2.32 -16.24 1.15
CA LEU A 6 -1.74 -17.59 1.15
C LEU A 6 -2.11 -18.34 2.43
N GLN A 7 -3.31 -18.10 2.96
CA GLN A 7 -3.76 -18.63 4.26
C GLN A 7 -3.88 -20.16 4.26
N ASP A 8 -4.19 -20.76 3.11
CA ASP A 8 -4.01 -22.18 2.89
C ASP A 8 -2.53 -22.45 2.55
N PRO A 9 -1.81 -23.27 3.32
CA PRO A 9 -0.42 -23.64 3.02
C PRO A 9 -0.28 -24.48 1.74
N ASN A 10 -1.36 -25.12 1.26
CA ASN A 10 -1.39 -25.94 0.05
C ASN A 10 -2.57 -25.53 -0.86
N PRO A 11 -2.62 -24.27 -1.31
CA PRO A 11 -3.78 -23.77 -2.04
C PRO A 11 -3.88 -24.46 -3.39
N LYS A 12 -5.05 -25.07 -3.68
CA LYS A 12 -5.34 -25.60 -5.03
C LYS A 12 -5.31 -24.49 -6.08
N GLU A 13 -5.78 -23.31 -5.70
CA GLU A 13 -5.71 -22.09 -6.50
C GLU A 13 -5.37 -20.89 -5.61
N ILE A 14 -4.53 -19.99 -6.12
CA ILE A 14 -4.16 -18.75 -5.43
C ILE A 14 -4.93 -17.61 -6.07
N ARG A 15 -5.87 -17.04 -5.32
CA ARG A 15 -6.67 -15.91 -5.77
C ARG A 15 -5.82 -14.67 -5.96
N ALA A 16 -5.97 -13.99 -7.09
CA ALA A 16 -5.37 -12.69 -7.34
C ALA A 16 -6.43 -11.70 -7.81
N GLU A 17 -6.44 -10.52 -7.19
CA GLU A 17 -7.39 -9.46 -7.51
C GLU A 17 -6.64 -8.19 -7.94
N VAL A 18 -7.25 -7.46 -8.86
CA VAL A 18 -6.79 -6.15 -9.32
C VAL A 18 -7.82 -5.11 -8.94
N LEU A 19 -7.35 -3.99 -8.41
CA LEU A 19 -8.13 -2.77 -8.18
C LEU A 19 -7.50 -1.67 -9.06
N ILE A 20 -8.32 -0.97 -9.82
CA ILE A 20 -7.94 0.18 -10.65
C ILE A 20 -8.84 1.33 -10.26
N CYS A 21 -8.28 2.49 -9.91
CA CYS A 21 -9.05 3.64 -9.44
C CYS A 21 -8.62 4.93 -10.14
N GLY A 22 -9.60 5.76 -10.48
CA GLY A 22 -9.39 7.10 -11.01
C GLY A 22 -8.85 7.13 -12.45
N GLY A 23 -8.04 8.14 -12.74
CA GLY A 23 -7.54 8.44 -14.08
C GLY A 23 -8.32 9.57 -14.76
N ALA A 24 -8.12 9.71 -16.06
CA ALA A 24 -8.76 10.75 -16.87
C ALA A 24 -9.40 10.15 -18.12
N LYS A 25 -10.38 10.86 -18.69
CA LYS A 25 -10.99 10.48 -19.97
C LYS A 25 -9.99 10.68 -21.12
N PRO A 26 -10.09 9.93 -22.23
CA PRO A 26 -9.18 10.04 -23.36
C PRO A 26 -9.01 11.48 -23.90
N GLU A 27 -10.08 12.28 -23.88
CA GLU A 27 -10.09 13.64 -24.42
C GLU A 27 -9.41 14.67 -23.49
N ALA A 28 -9.16 14.30 -22.23
CA ALA A 28 -8.67 15.22 -21.20
C ALA A 28 -7.30 15.84 -21.56
N GLY A 29 -6.43 15.10 -22.26
CA GLY A 29 -5.12 15.62 -22.68
C GLY A 29 -5.21 16.73 -23.73
N MET A 30 -6.08 16.55 -24.73
CA MET A 30 -6.32 17.58 -25.75
C MET A 30 -6.89 18.86 -25.12
N LEU A 31 -7.83 18.71 -24.19
CA LEU A 31 -8.46 19.85 -23.50
C LEU A 31 -7.48 20.55 -22.54
N ALA A 32 -6.68 19.78 -21.79
CA ALA A 32 -5.65 20.34 -20.92
C ALA A 32 -4.63 21.18 -21.70
N GLY A 33 -4.28 20.77 -22.92
CA GLY A 33 -3.42 21.56 -23.82
C GLY A 33 -4.02 22.92 -24.24
N LYS A 34 -5.34 23.09 -24.11
CA LYS A 34 -6.07 24.36 -24.33
C LYS A 34 -6.34 25.12 -23.04
N GLY A 35 -5.86 24.63 -21.89
CA GLY A 35 -6.13 25.20 -20.57
C GLY A 35 -7.48 24.80 -19.97
N GLU A 36 -8.16 23.81 -20.55
CA GLU A 36 -9.44 23.30 -20.07
C GLU A 36 -9.25 21.98 -19.29
N PHE A 37 -9.60 21.98 -18.00
CA PHE A 37 -9.34 20.83 -17.12
C PHE A 37 -10.64 20.10 -16.77
N MET A 38 -10.86 18.94 -17.40
CA MET A 38 -11.99 18.06 -17.08
C MET A 38 -11.86 17.47 -15.68
N ASN A 39 -12.99 17.12 -15.04
CA ASN A 39 -12.95 16.30 -13.83
C ASN A 39 -12.28 14.95 -14.12
N ALA A 40 -11.40 14.52 -13.22
CA ALA A 40 -10.85 13.18 -13.22
C ALA A 40 -11.95 12.15 -12.90
N LEU A 41 -11.66 10.88 -13.13
CA LEU A 41 -12.56 9.79 -12.80
C LEU A 41 -12.56 9.55 -11.28
N GLN A 42 -13.73 9.18 -10.77
CA GLN A 42 -13.94 8.75 -9.39
C GLN A 42 -14.10 7.23 -9.30
N ASP A 43 -14.20 6.57 -10.45
CA ASP A 43 -14.47 5.15 -10.58
C ASP A 43 -13.32 4.28 -10.06
N CYS A 44 -13.68 3.21 -9.36
CA CYS A 44 -12.83 2.07 -9.08
C CYS A 44 -13.42 0.81 -9.70
N GLY A 45 -12.59 0.02 -10.39
CA GLY A 45 -12.92 -1.32 -10.85
C GLY A 45 -12.12 -2.36 -10.08
N ARG A 46 -12.79 -3.38 -9.56
CA ARG A 46 -12.18 -4.56 -8.93
C ARG A 46 -12.54 -5.82 -9.71
N ILE A 47 -11.57 -6.70 -9.93
CA ILE A 47 -11.78 -7.99 -10.59
C ILE A 47 -10.83 -9.05 -10.02
N GLU A 48 -11.32 -10.28 -9.93
CA GLU A 48 -10.50 -11.46 -9.66
C GLU A 48 -9.95 -12.04 -10.96
N ILE A 49 -8.68 -11.76 -11.26
CA ILE A 49 -8.05 -12.13 -12.54
C ILE A 49 -7.75 -13.64 -12.65
N THR A 50 -7.84 -14.38 -11.55
CA THR A 50 -7.64 -15.84 -11.50
C THR A 50 -8.92 -16.62 -11.78
N ASN A 51 -10.08 -15.98 -11.68
CA ASN A 51 -11.37 -16.59 -11.98
C ASN A 51 -11.81 -16.18 -13.40
N LYS A 52 -11.86 -17.15 -14.31
CA LYS A 52 -12.22 -16.93 -15.72
C LYS A 52 -13.63 -16.37 -15.93
N SER A 53 -14.52 -16.57 -14.96
CA SER A 53 -15.90 -16.09 -14.99
C SER A 53 -16.09 -14.79 -14.21
N ALA A 54 -15.02 -14.19 -13.68
CA ALA A 54 -15.12 -12.96 -12.91
C ALA A 54 -15.54 -11.77 -13.80
N THR A 55 -16.40 -10.94 -13.23
CA THR A 55 -16.84 -9.68 -13.83
C THR A 55 -16.28 -8.50 -13.02
N TRP A 56 -16.17 -7.34 -13.66
CA TRP A 56 -15.78 -6.12 -12.98
C TRP A 56 -16.84 -5.68 -11.98
N GLN A 57 -16.41 -5.47 -10.74
CA GLN A 57 -17.19 -4.81 -9.71
C GLN A 57 -16.80 -3.35 -9.66
N ARG A 58 -17.79 -2.45 -9.70
CA ARG A 58 -17.56 -1.01 -9.69
C ARG A 58 -17.86 -0.44 -8.32
N GLU A 59 -16.96 0.41 -7.84
CA GLU A 59 -17.12 1.22 -6.63
C GLU A 59 -16.73 2.66 -6.97
N MET A 60 -17.07 3.62 -6.12
CA MET A 60 -16.72 5.03 -6.31
C MET A 60 -15.81 5.47 -5.17
N MET A 61 -14.65 6.06 -5.49
CA MET A 61 -13.85 6.78 -4.49
C MET A 61 -14.66 7.94 -3.91
N PRO A 62 -14.31 8.51 -2.74
CA PRO A 62 -14.96 9.72 -2.21
C PRO A 62 -14.77 10.96 -3.09
N SER A 63 -13.66 11.03 -3.85
CA SER A 63 -13.36 12.15 -4.74
C SER A 63 -12.63 11.71 -6.01
N PRO A 64 -12.74 12.47 -7.12
CA PRO A 64 -12.03 12.17 -8.36
C PRO A 64 -10.51 12.31 -8.18
N ARG A 65 -9.74 11.45 -8.87
CA ARG A 65 -8.27 11.47 -8.76
C ARG A 65 -7.60 11.06 -10.06
N VAL A 66 -6.68 11.89 -10.55
CA VAL A 66 -5.70 11.56 -11.59
C VAL A 66 -4.29 11.71 -11.05
N MET A 67 -3.35 10.89 -11.53
CA MET A 67 -1.97 10.80 -11.00
C MET A 67 -1.92 10.48 -9.49
N GLY A 68 -2.93 9.76 -9.00
CA GLY A 68 -2.88 9.20 -7.65
C GLY A 68 -1.92 8.03 -7.55
N GLU A 69 -1.41 7.77 -6.36
CA GLU A 69 -0.66 6.58 -6.04
C GLU A 69 -1.46 5.69 -5.09
N MET A 70 -1.38 4.38 -5.30
CA MET A 70 -2.03 3.37 -4.48
C MET A 70 -0.97 2.48 -3.84
N LEU A 71 -0.85 2.56 -2.51
CA LEU A 71 0.16 1.85 -1.72
C LEU A 71 -0.50 0.72 -0.94
N LEU A 72 0.06 -0.50 -1.04
CA LEU A 72 -0.33 -1.59 -0.17
C LEU A 72 0.32 -1.39 1.20
N LEU A 73 -0.49 -1.24 2.24
CA LEU A 73 -0.01 -1.12 3.61
C LEU A 73 0.30 -2.50 4.19
N PRO A 74 1.17 -2.61 5.21
CA PRO A 74 1.47 -3.89 5.86
C PRO A 74 0.23 -4.63 6.38
N THR A 75 -0.83 -3.90 6.71
CA THR A 75 -2.14 -4.41 7.16
C THR A 75 -2.90 -5.15 6.05
N GLY A 76 -2.62 -4.86 4.79
CA GLY A 76 -3.40 -5.32 3.62
C GLY A 76 -4.35 -4.28 3.06
N ASP A 77 -4.46 -3.12 3.69
CA ASP A 77 -5.28 -2.02 3.19
C ASP A 77 -4.53 -1.27 2.09
N VAL A 78 -5.26 -0.44 1.33
CA VAL A 78 -4.69 0.35 0.24
C VAL A 78 -4.79 1.83 0.59
N LEU A 79 -3.66 2.52 0.70
CA LEU A 79 -3.64 3.97 0.82
C LEU A 79 -3.65 4.60 -0.59
N ILE A 80 -4.61 5.46 -0.86
CA ILE A 80 -4.71 6.24 -2.10
C ILE A 80 -4.36 7.70 -1.78
N ILE A 81 -3.26 8.21 -2.34
CA ILE A 81 -2.73 9.56 -2.04
C ILE A 81 -2.27 10.26 -3.32
N ASN A 82 -1.93 11.55 -3.21
CA ASN A 82 -1.39 12.39 -4.28
C ASN A 82 -2.33 12.59 -5.48
N GLY A 83 -1.93 13.44 -6.42
CA GLY A 83 -2.66 13.70 -7.64
C GLY A 83 -3.62 14.90 -7.56
N ALA A 84 -4.50 14.97 -8.56
CA ALA A 84 -5.39 16.10 -8.79
C ALA A 84 -6.83 15.64 -9.06
N LYS A 85 -7.80 16.53 -8.83
CA LYS A 85 -9.22 16.30 -9.09
C LYS A 85 -9.60 16.63 -10.55
N LYS A 86 -8.79 17.44 -11.25
CA LYS A 86 -9.05 17.86 -12.62
C LYS A 86 -7.81 17.81 -13.52
N GLY A 87 -8.03 17.49 -14.79
CA GLY A 87 -7.03 17.41 -15.84
C GLY A 87 -6.49 16.00 -16.06
N THR A 88 -5.23 15.89 -16.46
CA THR A 88 -4.56 14.62 -16.75
C THR A 88 -3.07 14.67 -16.40
N ALA A 89 -2.36 13.56 -16.59
CA ALA A 89 -0.91 13.51 -16.45
C ALA A 89 -0.21 14.39 -17.49
N GLY A 90 0.84 15.09 -17.07
CA GLY A 90 1.61 16.00 -17.91
C GLY A 90 1.93 17.32 -17.23
N TRP A 91 2.82 18.09 -17.82
CA TRP A 91 3.22 19.38 -17.29
C TRP A 91 2.14 20.42 -17.50
N ASN A 92 1.75 21.12 -16.43
CA ASN A 92 0.66 22.10 -16.41
C ASN A 92 -0.70 21.54 -16.85
N PHE A 93 -0.88 20.21 -16.89
CA PHE A 93 -2.08 19.56 -17.44
C PHE A 93 -3.13 19.19 -16.38
N ALA A 94 -2.91 19.62 -15.13
CA ALA A 94 -3.83 19.37 -14.04
C ALA A 94 -3.94 20.57 -13.10
N THR A 95 -5.09 20.67 -12.45
CA THR A 95 -5.42 21.69 -11.44
C THR A 95 -6.27 21.04 -10.35
N ASP A 96 -6.53 21.78 -9.28
CA ASP A 96 -7.38 21.34 -8.17
C ASP A 96 -6.77 20.11 -7.47
N PRO A 97 -5.70 20.28 -6.68
CA PRO A 97 -4.97 19.17 -6.06
C PRO A 97 -5.90 18.34 -5.17
N ASN A 98 -5.74 17.02 -5.22
CA ASN A 98 -6.43 16.14 -4.29
C ASN A 98 -5.55 15.92 -3.05
N THR A 99 -5.77 16.76 -2.04
CA THR A 99 -4.98 16.77 -0.80
C THR A 99 -5.46 15.79 0.26
N THR A 100 -6.65 15.19 0.10
CA THR A 100 -7.24 14.25 1.05
C THR A 100 -6.80 12.83 0.69
N PRO A 101 -6.00 12.13 1.52
CA PRO A 101 -5.73 10.71 1.31
C PRO A 101 -6.99 9.88 1.59
N VAL A 102 -7.09 8.71 0.99
CA VAL A 102 -8.21 7.78 1.19
C VAL A 102 -7.63 6.42 1.56
N LEU A 103 -8.14 5.82 2.64
CA LEU A 103 -7.90 4.42 2.96
C LEU A 103 -8.95 3.56 2.25
N TYR A 104 -8.51 2.49 1.60
CA TYR A 104 -9.38 1.47 1.03
C TYR A 104 -9.18 0.13 1.75
N GLU A 105 -10.22 -0.35 2.41
CA GLU A 105 -10.25 -1.60 3.19
C GLU A 105 -10.87 -2.73 2.35
N PRO A 106 -10.07 -3.58 1.68
CA PRO A 106 -10.56 -4.50 0.65
C PRO A 106 -11.47 -5.62 1.18
N ASN A 107 -11.51 -5.85 2.49
CA ASN A 107 -12.30 -6.93 3.10
C ASN A 107 -13.65 -6.45 3.64
N ASP A 108 -13.86 -5.13 3.71
CA ASP A 108 -15.07 -4.56 4.29
C ASP A 108 -16.24 -4.68 3.29
N PRO A 109 -17.48 -4.52 3.77
CA PRO A 109 -18.66 -4.48 2.91
C PRO A 109 -18.52 -3.45 1.79
N ILE A 110 -19.09 -3.76 0.64
CA ILE A 110 -19.17 -2.80 -0.48
C ILE A 110 -19.89 -1.55 0.04
N ASN A 111 -19.35 -0.37 -0.29
CA ASN A 111 -19.74 0.98 0.21
C ASN A 111 -19.19 1.39 1.58
N GLU A 112 -18.54 0.50 2.33
CA GLU A 112 -17.87 0.84 3.60
C GLU A 112 -16.35 0.85 3.48
N ARG A 113 -15.83 0.54 2.29
CA ARG A 113 -14.38 0.35 2.08
C ARG A 113 -13.57 1.62 2.03
N PHE A 114 -14.18 2.79 1.84
CA PHE A 114 -13.44 4.03 1.61
C PHE A 114 -13.58 4.98 2.80
N SER A 115 -12.46 5.33 3.39
CA SER A 115 -12.38 6.29 4.50
C SER A 115 -11.46 7.46 4.13
N GLU A 116 -11.97 8.68 4.13
CA GLU A 116 -11.14 9.88 3.94
C GLU A 116 -10.29 10.13 5.20
N LEU A 117 -9.01 10.46 4.98
CA LEU A 117 -8.04 10.74 6.05
C LEU A 117 -7.71 12.24 6.10
N THR A 118 -6.94 12.65 7.10
CA THR A 118 -6.53 14.05 7.28
C THR A 118 -5.80 14.59 6.03
N PRO A 119 -6.25 15.74 5.47
CA PRO A 119 -5.64 16.30 4.27
C PRO A 119 -4.27 16.93 4.52
N THR A 120 -3.39 16.91 3.53
CA THR A 120 -2.15 17.70 3.52
C THR A 120 -2.38 19.13 3.05
N SER A 121 -1.54 20.07 3.48
CA SER A 121 -1.49 21.42 2.92
C SER A 121 -0.61 21.53 1.67
N LYS A 122 0.10 20.45 1.28
CA LYS A 122 1.03 20.43 0.15
C LYS A 122 0.43 19.74 -1.08
N PRO A 123 0.21 20.47 -2.19
CA PRO A 123 -0.17 19.86 -3.46
C PRO A 123 0.89 18.88 -3.97
N ARG A 124 0.52 17.61 -4.12
CA ARG A 124 1.38 16.56 -4.71
C ARG A 124 0.87 16.24 -6.12
N MET A 125 1.25 17.07 -7.10
CA MET A 125 0.78 17.03 -8.49
C MET A 125 1.62 16.05 -9.36
N CYS A 126 1.68 16.28 -10.68
CA CYS A 126 2.52 15.50 -11.61
C CYS A 126 3.98 15.45 -11.15
N HIS A 127 4.60 14.27 -11.21
CA HIS A 127 5.92 13.95 -10.62
C HIS A 127 5.97 13.95 -9.08
N SER A 128 4.84 13.79 -8.40
CA SER A 128 4.86 13.31 -7.01
C SER A 128 5.21 11.82 -6.95
N THR A 129 5.66 11.38 -5.78
CA THR A 129 5.96 9.98 -5.51
C THR A 129 5.74 9.66 -4.04
N SER A 130 5.39 8.42 -3.73
CA SER A 130 5.23 7.93 -2.38
C SER A 130 5.57 6.44 -2.22
N VAL A 131 6.11 6.08 -1.05
CA VAL A 131 6.54 4.70 -0.76
C VAL A 131 6.36 4.36 0.71
N VAL A 132 6.01 3.10 0.98
CA VAL A 132 5.97 2.54 2.34
C VAL A 132 7.41 2.29 2.83
N LEU A 133 7.76 2.86 3.98
CA LEU A 133 9.05 2.69 4.62
C LEU A 133 9.09 1.41 5.48
N PRO A 134 10.29 0.88 5.79
CA PRO A 134 10.45 -0.25 6.70
C PRO A 134 9.82 -0.04 8.08
N ASP A 135 9.74 1.20 8.57
CA ASP A 135 9.09 1.51 9.84
C ASP A 135 7.56 1.59 9.74
N GLY A 136 6.96 1.24 8.59
CA GLY A 136 5.52 1.25 8.34
C GLY A 136 4.94 2.63 8.02
N LYS A 137 5.74 3.72 8.03
CA LYS A 137 5.27 5.06 7.65
C LYS A 137 5.38 5.25 6.14
N ILE A 138 4.78 6.31 5.62
CA ILE A 138 4.81 6.60 4.18
C ILE A 138 5.68 7.83 3.94
N LEU A 139 6.66 7.71 3.05
CA LEU A 139 7.41 8.85 2.55
C LEU A 139 6.64 9.45 1.37
N VAL A 140 6.43 10.76 1.37
CA VAL A 140 5.75 11.49 0.29
C VAL A 140 6.63 12.63 -0.20
N ALA A 141 6.94 12.66 -1.49
CA ALA A 141 7.88 13.60 -2.09
C ALA A 141 7.40 14.14 -3.46
N GLY A 142 8.15 15.10 -4.00
CA GLY A 142 7.75 15.84 -5.20
C GLY A 142 6.69 16.90 -4.90
N SER A 143 6.09 17.60 -5.83
CA SER A 143 6.00 17.33 -7.25
C SER A 143 6.72 18.42 -8.06
N ASN A 144 6.95 18.13 -9.33
CA ASN A 144 7.34 19.14 -10.30
C ASN A 144 6.38 19.08 -11.49
N PRO A 145 5.26 19.82 -11.47
CA PRO A 145 4.27 19.78 -12.53
C PRO A 145 4.69 20.60 -13.76
N HIS A 146 5.97 20.95 -13.91
CA HIS A 146 6.49 21.82 -14.96
C HIS A 146 7.62 21.16 -15.74
N SER A 147 7.88 21.68 -16.94
CA SER A 147 8.99 21.22 -17.80
C SER A 147 10.38 21.49 -17.22
N ARG A 148 10.48 22.43 -16.28
CA ARG A 148 11.70 22.83 -15.57
C ARG A 148 11.36 23.12 -14.11
N TYR A 149 12.37 23.21 -13.26
CA TYR A 149 12.18 23.72 -11.91
C TYR A 149 11.54 25.11 -11.94
N ASN A 150 10.50 25.30 -11.15
CA ASN A 150 9.79 26.56 -11.01
C ASN A 150 9.62 26.87 -9.53
N LEU A 151 10.47 27.78 -9.04
CA LEU A 151 10.42 28.28 -7.66
C LEU A 151 9.94 29.74 -7.61
N THR A 152 9.35 30.23 -8.70
CA THR A 152 8.88 31.61 -8.81
C THR A 152 7.77 31.88 -7.80
N SER A 153 7.94 32.95 -7.03
CA SER A 153 6.92 33.41 -6.07
C SER A 153 5.59 33.65 -6.77
N GLY A 154 4.50 33.15 -6.20
CA GLY A 154 3.16 33.24 -6.78
C GLY A 154 2.82 32.20 -7.85
N SER A 155 3.74 31.28 -8.21
CA SER A 155 3.37 30.11 -9.01
C SER A 155 2.27 29.32 -8.30
N LYS A 156 1.26 28.86 -9.06
CA LYS A 156 0.12 28.12 -8.50
C LYS A 156 0.55 26.80 -7.84
N TYR A 157 1.53 26.12 -8.45
CA TYR A 157 2.07 24.83 -8.00
C TYR A 157 3.59 24.81 -8.18
N PRO A 158 4.36 25.54 -7.35
CA PRO A 158 5.82 25.56 -7.49
C PRO A 158 6.41 24.17 -7.30
N THR A 159 7.62 23.95 -7.79
CA THR A 159 8.35 22.70 -7.54
C THR A 159 8.50 22.49 -6.03
N GLU A 160 7.92 21.39 -5.53
CA GLU A 160 7.91 21.07 -4.11
C GLU A 160 9.12 20.20 -3.77
N LEU A 161 10.07 20.81 -3.07
CA LEU A 161 11.33 20.20 -2.66
C LEU A 161 11.25 19.54 -1.27
N ARG A 162 10.17 19.80 -0.51
CA ARG A 162 9.99 19.25 0.83
C ARG A 162 9.42 17.84 0.75
N ILE A 163 9.81 17.02 1.71
CA ILE A 163 9.32 15.66 1.89
C ILE A 163 8.39 15.66 3.11
N GLU A 164 7.29 14.91 3.05
CA GLU A 164 6.42 14.63 4.18
C GLU A 164 6.54 13.18 4.60
N LYS A 165 6.32 12.94 5.89
CA LYS A 165 6.12 11.61 6.45
C LYS A 165 4.65 11.50 6.83
N PHE A 166 3.93 10.62 6.17
CA PHE A 166 2.54 10.32 6.48
C PHE A 166 2.46 9.13 7.43
N TYR A 167 1.59 9.25 8.43
CA TYR A 167 1.37 8.28 9.50
C TYR A 167 -0.03 7.69 9.30
N PRO A 168 -0.14 6.46 8.77
CA PRO A 168 -1.45 5.80 8.64
C PRO A 168 -2.16 5.61 9.99
N PRO A 169 -3.48 5.35 10.00
CA PRO A 169 -4.28 5.25 11.25
C PRO A 169 -3.72 4.29 12.30
N TYR A 170 -3.03 3.23 11.88
CA TYR A 170 -2.35 2.30 12.80
C TYR A 170 -1.17 2.90 13.58
N PHE A 171 -0.87 4.20 13.44
CA PHE A 171 0.05 4.95 14.30
C PHE A 171 -0.62 5.76 15.40
N ASP A 172 -1.95 5.72 15.50
CA ASP A 172 -2.66 6.36 16.61
C ASP A 172 -2.12 5.85 17.96
N GLU A 173 -1.93 6.77 18.90
CA GLU A 173 -1.35 6.47 20.22
C GLU A 173 -2.20 5.50 21.02
N SER A 174 -3.52 5.47 20.79
CA SER A 174 -4.44 4.50 21.40
C SER A 174 -4.14 3.05 21.02
N PHE A 175 -3.37 2.82 19.96
CA PHE A 175 -2.97 1.49 19.50
C PHE A 175 -1.50 1.15 19.82
N ALA A 176 -0.82 1.94 20.65
CA ALA A 176 0.60 1.75 20.91
C ALA A 176 0.94 0.38 21.50
N SER A 177 0.12 -0.16 22.42
CA SER A 177 0.34 -1.49 23.03
C SER A 177 0.20 -2.64 22.03
N TYR A 178 -0.58 -2.44 20.96
CA TYR A 178 -0.80 -3.44 19.93
C TYR A 178 0.36 -3.56 18.94
N ARG A 179 1.38 -2.70 19.02
CA ARG A 179 2.49 -2.71 18.06
C ARG A 179 3.51 -3.82 18.38
N PRO A 180 3.62 -4.87 17.56
CA PRO A 180 4.60 -5.92 17.79
C PRO A 180 6.02 -5.45 17.41
N SER A 181 7.04 -6.13 17.93
CA SER A 181 8.43 -5.93 17.53
C SER A 181 9.11 -7.26 17.23
N ILE A 182 9.48 -7.50 15.96
CA ILE A 182 10.13 -8.74 15.55
C ILE A 182 11.54 -8.83 16.16
N VAL A 183 11.81 -9.91 16.90
CA VAL A 183 13.13 -10.18 17.50
C VAL A 183 13.96 -11.18 16.68
N SER A 184 13.32 -11.95 15.80
CA SER A 184 14.00 -12.86 14.87
C SER A 184 14.95 -12.12 13.93
N LYS A 185 16.16 -12.67 13.78
CA LYS A 185 17.19 -12.15 12.86
C LYS A 185 17.19 -12.92 11.54
N PHE A 186 16.87 -12.22 10.45
CA PHE A 186 16.84 -12.74 9.08
C PHE A 186 18.04 -12.32 8.22
N LYS A 187 18.92 -11.44 8.72
CA LYS A 187 20.13 -11.01 8.00
C LYS A 187 20.97 -12.22 7.59
N GLY A 188 21.28 -12.33 6.29
CA GLY A 188 22.08 -13.41 5.71
C GLY A 188 21.35 -14.76 5.61
N LYS A 189 20.04 -14.81 5.89
CA LYS A 189 19.21 -16.01 5.75
C LYS A 189 18.31 -15.88 4.52
N MET A 190 18.22 -16.97 3.78
CA MET A 190 17.27 -17.11 2.67
C MET A 190 16.18 -18.10 3.09
N VAL A 191 14.93 -17.66 2.99
CA VAL A 191 13.76 -18.50 3.21
C VAL A 191 13.43 -19.21 1.90
N LYS A 192 13.45 -20.54 1.94
CA LYS A 192 13.10 -21.38 0.79
C LYS A 192 11.60 -21.42 0.57
N TYR A 193 11.19 -21.47 -0.70
CA TYR A 193 9.78 -21.59 -1.09
C TYR A 193 9.10 -22.81 -0.43
N GLY A 194 7.85 -22.61 -0.01
CA GLY A 194 6.99 -23.63 0.62
C GLY A 194 7.47 -24.16 1.97
N GLN A 195 8.62 -23.73 2.48
CA GLN A 195 9.13 -24.17 3.78
C GLN A 195 8.48 -23.39 4.92
N ASN A 196 8.33 -24.06 6.06
CA ASN A 196 7.96 -23.37 7.28
C ASN A 196 9.16 -22.63 7.85
N PHE A 197 8.91 -21.46 8.43
CA PHE A 197 9.89 -20.74 9.22
C PHE A 197 9.20 -20.05 10.39
N VAL A 198 10.00 -19.72 11.39
CA VAL A 198 9.51 -19.24 12.68
C VAL A 198 9.89 -17.77 12.86
N ILE A 199 8.94 -16.99 13.36
CA ILE A 199 9.11 -15.58 13.70
C ILE A 199 8.79 -15.42 15.18
N GLN A 200 9.77 -14.94 15.94
CA GLN A 200 9.58 -14.48 17.30
C GLN A 200 9.41 -12.96 17.30
N PHE A 201 8.44 -12.48 18.07
CA PHE A 201 8.15 -11.07 18.24
C PHE A 201 7.75 -10.77 19.69
N LYS A 202 8.06 -9.55 20.13
CA LYS A 202 7.58 -9.00 21.40
C LYS A 202 6.23 -8.32 21.19
N LEU A 203 5.34 -8.45 22.16
CA LEU A 203 4.07 -7.74 22.22
C LEU A 203 3.66 -7.57 23.70
N ASP A 204 3.17 -6.39 24.06
CA ASP A 204 2.75 -6.06 25.43
C ASP A 204 1.27 -6.44 25.65
N GLU A 205 0.98 -7.73 25.47
CA GLU A 205 -0.36 -8.30 25.61
C GLU A 205 -0.26 -9.63 26.37
N LEU A 206 -1.21 -9.89 27.27
CA LEU A 206 -1.21 -11.11 28.10
C LEU A 206 -1.59 -12.36 27.31
N GLU A 207 -2.56 -12.23 26.41
CA GLU A 207 -3.05 -13.32 25.58
C GLU A 207 -3.16 -12.85 24.14
N VAL A 208 -2.61 -13.65 23.23
CA VAL A 208 -2.59 -13.34 21.80
C VAL A 208 -3.24 -14.48 21.05
N SER A 209 -4.22 -14.16 20.23
CA SER A 209 -4.90 -15.12 19.37
C SER A 209 -4.30 -15.10 17.96
N LEU A 210 -4.23 -16.28 17.34
CA LEU A 210 -3.84 -16.41 15.94
C LEU A 210 -4.80 -15.64 15.00
N ASN A 211 -6.06 -15.50 15.38
CA ASN A 211 -7.08 -14.78 14.60
C ASN A 211 -6.84 -13.27 14.55
N ASP A 212 -6.18 -12.72 15.57
CA ASP A 212 -5.82 -11.30 15.66
C ASP A 212 -4.49 -11.00 14.95
N LEU A 213 -3.77 -12.03 14.50
CA LEU A 213 -2.45 -11.94 13.90
C LEU A 213 -2.47 -12.16 12.39
N LYS A 214 -1.64 -11.40 11.71
CA LYS A 214 -1.33 -11.56 10.29
C LYS A 214 0.16 -11.37 10.08
N VAL A 215 0.77 -12.24 9.30
CA VAL A 215 2.16 -12.07 8.86
C VAL A 215 2.15 -11.69 7.39
N THR A 216 2.74 -10.55 7.06
CA THR A 216 2.77 -10.06 5.68
C THR A 216 4.20 -9.90 5.16
N MET A 217 4.36 -10.18 3.86
CA MET A 217 5.60 -9.93 3.12
C MET A 217 5.33 -8.92 2.03
N TYR A 218 6.01 -7.78 2.13
CA TYR A 218 5.89 -6.66 1.21
C TYR A 218 7.12 -6.59 0.30
N ALA A 219 6.90 -6.51 -1.01
CA ALA A 219 7.91 -6.12 -1.98
C ALA A 219 7.79 -4.61 -2.23
N PRO A 220 8.75 -3.79 -1.75
CA PRO A 220 8.72 -2.36 -1.98
C PRO A 220 8.90 -2.05 -3.48
N PRO A 221 8.11 -1.13 -4.05
CA PRO A 221 8.21 -0.79 -5.45
C PRO A 221 9.31 0.22 -5.75
N PHE A 222 9.69 0.27 -7.03
CA PHE A 222 10.17 1.50 -7.64
C PHE A 222 8.95 2.32 -8.09
N THR A 223 8.83 3.57 -7.65
CA THR A 223 7.67 4.43 -7.95
C THR A 223 8.08 5.64 -8.79
N THR A 224 7.32 5.92 -9.85
CA THR A 224 7.38 7.18 -10.59
C THR A 224 6.10 7.39 -11.41
N HIS A 225 5.70 8.64 -11.63
CA HIS A 225 4.57 8.99 -12.53
C HIS A 225 3.24 8.27 -12.21
N GLY A 226 2.95 8.03 -10.92
CA GLY A 226 1.76 7.29 -10.50
C GLY A 226 1.83 5.77 -10.76
N VAL A 227 3.02 5.25 -11.06
CA VAL A 227 3.27 3.83 -11.33
C VAL A 227 4.20 3.26 -10.27
N SER A 228 3.76 2.18 -9.60
CA SER A 228 4.55 1.45 -8.60
C SER A 228 4.94 0.07 -9.14
N MET A 229 6.11 -0.01 -9.78
CA MET A 229 6.61 -1.23 -10.40
C MET A 229 7.05 -2.25 -9.35
N GLY A 230 6.53 -3.47 -9.44
CA GLY A 230 6.92 -4.58 -8.56
C GLY A 230 6.23 -4.64 -7.20
N GLN A 231 5.38 -3.65 -6.85
CA GLN A 231 4.64 -3.66 -5.59
C GLN A 231 3.82 -4.95 -5.42
N ARG A 232 4.04 -5.64 -4.30
CA ARG A 232 3.31 -6.86 -3.95
C ARG A 232 3.21 -7.00 -2.45
N LEU A 233 2.04 -7.39 -1.95
CA LEU A 233 1.87 -7.80 -0.56
C LEU A 233 1.34 -9.23 -0.54
N LEU A 234 2.01 -10.09 0.24
CA LEU A 234 1.62 -11.46 0.48
C LEU A 234 1.16 -11.58 1.93
N VAL A 235 0.04 -12.22 2.17
CA VAL A 235 -0.40 -12.60 3.52
C VAL A 235 -0.07 -14.09 3.69
N LEU A 236 0.87 -14.41 4.57
CA LEU A 236 1.38 -15.78 4.73
C LEU A 236 0.42 -16.66 5.53
N ALA A 237 0.49 -17.97 5.29
CA ALA A 237 -0.18 -18.98 6.11
C ALA A 237 0.45 -18.99 7.50
N THR A 238 -0.32 -18.68 8.53
CA THR A 238 0.06 -18.86 9.94
C THR A 238 -0.41 -20.24 10.40
N LYS A 239 0.45 -20.98 11.12
CA LYS A 239 0.18 -22.37 11.53
C LYS A 239 -0.02 -22.50 13.03
N GLU A 240 0.92 -21.97 13.79
CA GLU A 240 0.98 -22.18 15.23
C GLU A 240 1.51 -20.91 15.88
N LEU A 241 0.91 -20.53 17.01
CA LEU A 241 1.34 -19.44 17.87
C LEU A 241 1.60 -20.01 19.26
N ILE A 242 2.78 -19.73 19.79
CA ILE A 242 3.22 -20.15 21.12
C ILE A 242 3.64 -18.91 21.89
N ASP A 243 3.15 -18.77 23.11
CA ASP A 243 3.74 -17.85 24.10
C ASP A 243 5.01 -18.50 24.67
N VAL A 244 6.16 -17.86 24.47
CA VAL A 244 7.45 -18.35 24.99
C VAL A 244 7.84 -17.68 26.31
N GLY A 245 6.94 -16.86 26.87
CA GLY A 245 7.11 -16.12 28.11
C GLY A 245 7.74 -14.74 27.92
N SER A 246 7.63 -13.92 28.97
CA SER A 246 8.23 -12.56 29.02
C SER A 246 7.77 -11.63 27.88
N GLY A 247 6.50 -11.76 27.45
CA GLY A 247 5.92 -10.95 26.38
C GLY A 247 6.49 -11.26 25.00
N ILE A 248 7.12 -12.43 24.82
CA ILE A 248 7.61 -12.90 23.52
C ILE A 248 6.67 -14.01 23.05
N PHE A 249 6.21 -13.85 21.81
CA PHE A 249 5.41 -14.83 21.11
C PHE A 249 6.16 -15.36 19.91
N GLN A 250 5.86 -16.59 19.53
CA GLN A 250 6.46 -17.28 18.41
C GLN A 250 5.36 -17.74 17.47
N VAL A 251 5.40 -17.28 16.22
CA VAL A 251 4.50 -17.72 15.16
C VAL A 251 5.25 -18.53 14.10
N SER A 252 4.74 -19.71 13.79
CA SER A 252 5.18 -20.54 12.66
C SER A 252 4.39 -20.17 11.41
N VAL A 253 5.09 -19.88 10.31
CA VAL A 253 4.49 -19.46 9.04
C VAL A 253 5.03 -20.27 7.87
N THR A 254 4.25 -20.37 6.79
CA THR A 254 4.67 -21.02 5.54
C THR A 254 5.13 -19.97 4.54
N ALA A 255 6.33 -20.13 3.99
CA ALA A 255 6.84 -19.29 2.92
C ALA A 255 5.98 -19.40 1.66
N PRO A 256 5.98 -18.38 0.77
CA PRO A 256 5.28 -18.46 -0.50
C PRO A 256 5.65 -19.74 -1.28
N PRO A 257 4.72 -20.34 -2.04
CA PRO A 257 4.93 -21.67 -2.60
C PRO A 257 5.89 -21.68 -3.79
N THR A 258 5.95 -20.59 -4.57
CA THR A 258 6.75 -20.53 -5.80
C THR A 258 7.23 -19.12 -6.15
N ALA A 259 8.27 -19.04 -6.98
CA ALA A 259 8.78 -17.80 -7.58
C ALA A 259 7.74 -17.05 -8.44
N LYS A 260 6.70 -17.73 -8.95
CA LYS A 260 5.60 -17.07 -9.68
C LYS A 260 4.80 -16.13 -8.76
N ILE A 261 4.60 -16.56 -7.52
CA ILE A 261 3.83 -15.83 -6.49
C ILE A 261 4.70 -14.84 -5.74
N ALA A 262 5.97 -15.14 -5.53
CA ALA A 262 6.92 -14.24 -4.89
C ALA A 262 8.26 -14.34 -5.62
N PRO A 263 8.53 -13.51 -6.64
CA PRO A 263 9.80 -13.51 -7.35
C PRO A 263 10.99 -13.41 -6.37
N PRO A 264 12.11 -14.12 -6.61
CA PRO A 264 13.25 -14.11 -5.71
C PRO A 264 13.77 -12.67 -5.51
N SER A 265 13.78 -12.21 -4.26
CA SER A 265 14.22 -10.85 -3.90
C SER A 265 14.25 -10.68 -2.38
N PHE A 266 14.56 -9.47 -1.93
CA PHE A 266 14.32 -9.01 -0.57
C PHE A 266 12.89 -8.49 -0.41
N TYR A 267 12.27 -8.89 0.70
CA TYR A 267 10.94 -8.47 1.12
C TYR A 267 11.02 -7.91 2.53
N LEU A 268 10.15 -6.96 2.85
CA LEU A 268 9.90 -6.54 4.23
C LEU A 268 8.87 -7.48 4.84
N LEU A 269 9.24 -8.15 5.93
CA LEU A 269 8.37 -9.01 6.72
C LEU A 269 7.81 -8.22 7.89
N PHE A 270 6.49 -8.28 8.07
CA PHE A 270 5.76 -7.63 9.15
C PHE A 270 4.96 -8.66 9.95
N VAL A 271 4.87 -8.45 11.26
CA VAL A 271 3.83 -9.06 12.10
C VAL A 271 2.80 -7.96 12.37
N VAL A 272 1.54 -8.23 12.09
CA VAL A 272 0.43 -7.32 12.27
C VAL A 272 -0.50 -7.90 13.32
N TYR A 273 -0.74 -7.16 14.40
CA TYR A 273 -1.68 -7.53 15.45
C TYR A 273 -2.79 -6.48 15.51
N ARG A 274 -4.05 -6.90 15.38
CA ARG A 274 -5.22 -5.99 15.39
C ARG A 274 -5.05 -4.76 14.51
N GLN A 275 -4.63 -4.98 13.25
CA GLN A 275 -4.34 -3.94 12.25
C GLN A 275 -3.15 -3.00 12.57
N VAL A 276 -2.33 -3.32 13.59
CA VAL A 276 -1.10 -2.58 13.89
C VAL A 276 0.13 -3.37 13.45
N PRO A 277 0.90 -2.88 12.46
CA PRO A 277 2.10 -3.56 12.02
C PRO A 277 3.30 -3.25 12.91
N SER A 278 4.18 -4.25 13.04
CA SER A 278 5.54 -4.07 13.55
C SER A 278 6.35 -3.16 12.61
N PRO A 279 7.53 -2.67 13.04
CA PRO A 279 8.58 -2.36 12.09
C PRO A 279 8.91 -3.60 11.25
N GLY A 280 9.15 -3.41 9.97
CA GLY A 280 9.48 -4.45 9.02
C GLY A 280 10.94 -4.91 9.16
N THR A 281 11.17 -6.20 8.95
CA THR A 281 12.52 -6.79 8.87
C THR A 281 12.78 -7.33 7.48
N TRP A 282 13.98 -7.11 6.95
CA TRP A 282 14.34 -7.61 5.63
C TRP A 282 14.57 -9.12 5.66
N VAL A 283 13.93 -9.83 4.75
CA VAL A 283 14.11 -11.27 4.51
C VAL A 283 14.29 -11.52 3.03
N GLN A 284 15.20 -12.42 2.68
CA GLN A 284 15.39 -12.87 1.31
C GLN A 284 14.58 -14.14 1.06
N ILE A 285 13.90 -14.21 -0.09
CA ILE A 285 13.27 -15.44 -0.60
C ILE A 285 14.02 -15.92 -1.83
N GLY A 286 14.23 -17.23 -1.92
CA GLY A 286 14.84 -17.91 -3.07
C GLY A 286 14.94 -19.42 -2.89
#